data_AF-A0A538H7C0-F1
#
_entry.id   AF-A0A538H7C0-F1
#
_cell.length_a   1.000
_cell.length_b   1.000
_cell.length_c   1.000
_cell.angle_alpha   90.00
_cell.angle_beta   90.00
_cell.angle_gamma   90.00
#
_symmetry.space_group_name_H-M   'P 1'
#
loop_
_entity.id
_entity.type
_entity.pdbx_description
1 polymer ?
#
loop_
_entity_poly.entity_id
_entity_poly.type
_entity_poly.pdbx_seq_one_letter_code
_entity_poly.pdbx_strand_id
1 'polypeptide(L)'
;MSYDEYRGGGLRSISLFGVFVGAAALGALAVSVLAYTQTHHDRAQVKALQARVAHQLAVLRHRNVALGSKVDSTARRLKQKDAGIAPLAARTLKSVFTIQTPDGWLGAGFAAWRQDGDTYFVTANHVVSHTIENNYVDVKRKGGSWAGEVMVRDSQNDLALVRVSGSPAGAAPLWQDVHAGAPPRPGDQLLLIGSPYGLEG
;
A
#
# COMPACT_ATOMS: atom_id res chain seq x y z
N MET A 1 82.36 -46.24 -76.20
CA MET A 1 81.37 -45.19 -76.48
C MET A 1 80.01 -45.87 -76.40
N SER A 2 79.01 -45.51 -75.60
CA SER A 2 78.64 -44.25 -74.95
C SER A 2 77.47 -44.55 -73.99
N TYR A 3 77.54 -44.02 -72.75
CA TYR A 3 76.49 -43.38 -71.93
C TYR A 3 75.04 -43.94 -71.94
N ASP A 4 74.50 -44.36 -70.78
CA ASP A 4 73.58 -43.55 -69.93
C ASP A 4 72.11 -43.99 -70.17
N GLU A 5 71.10 -43.88 -69.30
CA GLU A 5 70.94 -43.41 -67.92
C GLU A 5 69.41 -43.32 -67.64
N TYR A 6 69.05 -43.31 -66.36
CA TYR A 6 67.79 -42.89 -65.71
C TYR A 6 66.39 -43.38 -66.15
N ARG A 7 65.87 -44.28 -65.29
CA ARG A 7 64.69 -44.08 -64.42
C ARG A 7 64.07 -42.66 -64.44
N GLY A 8 62.76 -42.55 -64.70
CA GLY A 8 61.99 -41.33 -64.42
C GLY A 8 60.49 -41.52 -64.56
N GLY A 9 59.74 -41.36 -63.47
CA GLY A 9 58.33 -41.71 -63.35
C GLY A 9 57.34 -40.90 -64.18
N GLY A 10 56.13 -41.43 -64.33
CA GLY A 10 55.06 -40.77 -65.09
C GLY A 10 53.65 -41.23 -64.71
N LEU A 11 53.14 -40.65 -63.62
CA LEU A 11 51.74 -40.29 -63.33
C LEU A 11 50.62 -41.34 -63.56
N ARG A 12 50.00 -41.73 -62.43
CA ARG A 12 48.72 -42.45 -62.34
C ARG A 12 47.64 -41.75 -63.17
N SER A 13 47.06 -42.46 -64.14
CA SER A 13 45.91 -42.03 -64.93
C SER A 13 44.67 -41.87 -64.05
N ILE A 14 44.19 -40.64 -63.91
CA ILE A 14 42.91 -40.35 -63.25
C ILE A 14 41.79 -40.65 -64.25
N SER A 15 40.94 -41.61 -63.92
CA SER A 15 39.76 -41.98 -64.71
C SER A 15 38.78 -40.80 -64.82
N LEU A 16 38.32 -40.48 -66.04
CA LEU A 16 37.28 -39.50 -66.33
C LEU A 16 35.99 -39.70 -65.49
N PHE A 17 35.72 -40.95 -65.10
CA PHE A 17 34.59 -41.29 -64.22
C PHE A 17 34.78 -40.76 -62.79
N GLY A 18 36.02 -40.77 -62.28
CA GLY A 18 36.34 -40.21 -60.96
C GLY A 18 36.17 -38.68 -60.91
N VAL A 19 36.43 -37.98 -62.02
CA VAL A 19 36.24 -36.53 -62.13
C VAL A 19 34.75 -36.17 -62.10
N PHE A 20 33.91 -36.91 -62.82
CA PHE A 20 32.46 -36.70 -62.82
C PHE A 20 31.81 -36.96 -61.47
N VAL A 21 32.19 -38.06 -60.80
CA VAL A 21 31.70 -38.37 -59.45
C VAL A 21 32.16 -37.33 -58.43
N GLY A 22 33.41 -36.85 -58.53
CA GLY A 22 33.91 -35.76 -57.71
C GLY A 22 33.13 -34.45 -57.91
N ALA A 23 32.85 -34.07 -59.16
CA ALA A 23 32.08 -32.87 -59.48
C ALA A 23 30.63 -32.95 -58.99
N ALA A 24 29.96 -34.11 -59.13
CA ALA A 24 28.61 -34.32 -58.63
C ALA A 24 28.55 -34.28 -57.09
N ALA A 25 29.53 -34.86 -56.41
CA ALA A 25 29.64 -34.80 -54.95
C ALA A 25 29.86 -33.37 -54.45
N LEU A 26 30.70 -32.58 -55.15
CA LEU A 26 30.92 -31.16 -54.85
C LEU A 26 29.65 -30.32 -55.07
N GLY A 27 28.89 -30.58 -56.14
CA GLY A 27 27.61 -29.93 -56.39
C GLY A 27 26.57 -30.22 -55.31
N ALA A 28 26.46 -31.49 -54.88
CA ALA A 28 25.57 -31.89 -53.79
C ALA A 28 25.96 -31.25 -52.44
N LEU A 29 27.26 -31.18 -52.13
CA LEU A 29 27.77 -30.49 -50.95
C LEU A 29 27.48 -28.99 -51.00
N ALA A 30 27.66 -28.34 -52.16
CA ALA A 30 27.35 -26.92 -52.34
C ALA A 30 25.87 -26.61 -52.10
N VAL A 31 24.96 -27.42 -52.65
CA VAL A 31 23.50 -27.29 -52.43
C VAL A 31 23.14 -27.53 -50.96
N SER A 32 23.75 -28.54 -50.31
CA SER A 32 23.53 -28.82 -48.90
C SER A 32 23.98 -27.66 -48.00
N VAL A 33 25.15 -27.08 -48.28
CA VAL A 33 25.66 -25.90 -47.57
C VAL A 33 24.74 -24.69 -47.77
N LEU A 34 24.24 -24.46 -48.99
CA LEU A 34 23.33 -23.35 -49.28
C LEU A 34 21.97 -23.52 -48.59
N ALA A 35 21.41 -24.72 -48.58
CA ALA A 35 20.18 -25.04 -47.86
C ALA A 35 20.37 -24.92 -46.34
N TYR A 36 21.54 -25.31 -45.83
CA TYR A 36 21.92 -25.17 -44.43
C TYR A 36 22.06 -23.70 -44.01
N THR A 37 22.71 -22.85 -44.82
CA THR A 37 22.83 -21.42 -44.51
C THR A 37 21.47 -20.72 -44.55
N GLN A 38 20.62 -21.05 -45.51
CA GLN A 38 19.28 -20.47 -45.62
C GLN A 38 18.38 -20.84 -44.43
N THR A 39 18.38 -22.11 -44.00
CA THR A 39 17.67 -22.53 -42.78
C THR A 39 18.23 -21.89 -41.51
N HIS A 40 19.54 -21.61 -41.45
CA HIS A 40 20.13 -20.86 -40.34
C HIS A 40 19.67 -19.39 -40.31
N HIS A 41 19.55 -18.74 -41.46
CA HIS A 41 19.01 -17.38 -41.55
C HIS A 41 17.54 -17.31 -41.13
N ASP A 42 16.70 -18.24 -41.60
CA ASP A 42 15.28 -18.29 -41.23
C ASP A 42 15.10 -18.53 -39.72
N ARG A 43 15.90 -19.43 -39.13
CA ARG A 43 15.91 -19.67 -37.69
C ARG A 43 16.35 -18.44 -36.91
N ALA A 44 17.33 -17.68 -37.40
CA ALA A 44 17.77 -16.44 -36.78
C ALA A 44 16.67 -15.37 -36.81
N GLN A 45 15.95 -15.23 -37.93
CA GLN A 45 14.84 -14.29 -38.06
C GLN A 45 13.66 -14.66 -37.17
N VAL A 46 13.28 -15.94 -37.10
CA VAL A 46 12.21 -16.42 -36.22
C VAL A 46 12.56 -16.15 -34.75
N LYS A 47 13.80 -16.42 -34.34
CA LYS A 47 14.27 -16.10 -32.98
C LYS A 47 14.24 -14.60 -32.70
N ALA A 48 14.66 -13.77 -33.65
CA ALA A 48 14.61 -12.31 -33.51
C ALA A 48 13.18 -11.78 -33.40
N LEU A 49 12.24 -12.35 -34.18
CA LEU A 49 10.82 -12.01 -34.12
C LEU A 49 10.20 -12.43 -32.79
N GLN A 50 10.47 -13.65 -32.33
CA GLN A 50 10.03 -14.14 -31.01
C GLN A 50 10.54 -13.25 -29.88
N ALA A 51 11.82 -12.84 -29.92
CA ALA A 51 12.40 -11.93 -28.95
C ALA A 51 11.71 -10.56 -28.96
N ARG A 52 11.41 -10.01 -30.15
CA ARG A 52 10.68 -8.74 -30.30
C ARG A 52 9.26 -8.83 -29.75
N VAL A 53 8.52 -9.90 -30.05
CA VAL A 53 7.16 -10.14 -29.53
C VAL A 53 7.17 -10.31 -28.02
N ALA A 54 8.11 -11.08 -27.47
CA ALA A 54 8.27 -11.25 -26.03
C ALA A 54 8.56 -9.91 -25.33
N HIS A 55 9.41 -9.07 -25.92
CA HIS A 55 9.71 -7.74 -25.41
C HIS A 55 8.46 -6.83 -25.43
N GLN A 56 7.71 -6.81 -26.54
CA GLN A 56 6.47 -6.04 -26.64
C GLN A 56 5.43 -6.49 -25.62
N LEU A 57 5.26 -7.80 -25.42
CA LEU A 57 4.36 -8.36 -24.40
C LEU A 57 4.79 -7.95 -22.98
N ALA A 58 6.09 -7.96 -22.69
CA ALA A 58 6.61 -7.52 -21.39
C ALA A 58 6.32 -6.03 -21.14
N VAL A 59 6.54 -5.18 -22.14
CA VAL A 59 6.25 -3.73 -22.06
C VAL A 59 4.74 -3.49 -21.88
N LEU A 60 3.89 -4.18 -22.64
CA LEU A 60 2.44 -4.06 -22.52
C LEU A 60 1.93 -4.52 -21.16
N ARG A 61 2.45 -5.64 -20.62
CA ARG A 61 2.12 -6.10 -19.27
C ARG A 61 2.52 -5.08 -18.21
N HIS A 62 3.73 -4.53 -18.30
CA HIS A 62 4.19 -3.50 -17.37
C HIS A 62 3.30 -2.25 -17.41
N ARG A 63 2.90 -1.80 -18.61
CA ARG A 63 1.98 -0.67 -18.78
C ARG A 63 0.61 -0.98 -18.19
N ASN A 64 0.06 -2.17 -18.43
CA ASN A 64 -1.23 -2.58 -17.86
C ASN A 64 -1.19 -2.62 -16.33
N VAL A 65 -0.11 -3.12 -15.72
CA VAL A 65 0.05 -3.09 -14.26
C VAL A 65 0.13 -1.66 -13.73
N ALA A 66 0.91 -0.79 -14.38
CA ALA A 66 1.02 0.61 -13.99
C ALA A 66 -0.29 1.40 -14.19
N LEU A 67 -1.08 1.05 -15.20
CA LEU A 67 -2.41 1.63 -15.42
C LEU A 67 -3.40 1.12 -14.37
N GLY A 68 -3.40 -0.17 -14.07
CA GLY A 68 -4.24 -0.76 -13.02
C GLY A 68 -3.98 -0.12 -11.66
N SER A 69 -2.71 0.02 -11.27
CA SER A 69 -2.35 0.66 -9.99
C SER A 69 -2.77 2.14 -9.94
N LYS A 70 -2.65 2.87 -11.05
CA LYS A 70 -3.16 4.25 -11.15
C LYS A 70 -4.68 4.29 -11.00
N VAL A 71 -5.41 3.45 -11.72
CA VAL A 71 -6.88 3.36 -11.64
C VAL A 71 -7.32 3.05 -10.20
N ASP A 72 -6.69 2.09 -9.54
CA ASP A 72 -6.99 1.75 -8.15
C ASP A 72 -6.70 2.90 -7.17
N SER A 73 -5.62 3.66 -7.43
CA SER A 73 -5.29 4.84 -6.62
C SER A 73 -6.29 5.98 -6.81
N THR A 74 -6.78 6.17 -8.04
CA THR A 74 -7.77 7.18 -8.38
C THR A 74 -9.14 6.79 -7.83
N ALA A 75 -9.53 5.53 -7.97
CA ALA A 75 -10.77 4.99 -7.40
C ALA A 75 -10.79 5.13 -5.87
N ARG A 76 -9.67 4.86 -5.19
CA ARG A 76 -9.55 5.08 -3.74
C ARG A 76 -9.66 6.56 -3.36
N ARG A 77 -8.99 7.45 -4.10
CA ARG A 77 -9.08 8.90 -3.86
C ARG A 77 -10.48 9.45 -4.11
N LEU A 78 -11.16 9.00 -5.16
CA LEU A 78 -12.55 9.34 -5.43
C LEU A 78 -13.45 8.83 -4.31
N LYS A 79 -13.33 7.56 -3.91
CA LYS A 79 -14.09 7.00 -2.78
C LYS A 79 -13.86 7.76 -1.47
N GLN A 80 -12.63 8.21 -1.21
CA GLN A 80 -12.30 8.99 -0.02
C GLN A 80 -12.87 10.41 -0.10
N LYS A 81 -12.86 11.04 -1.27
CA LYS A 81 -13.49 12.35 -1.53
C LYS A 81 -15.02 12.25 -1.42
N ASP A 82 -15.61 11.21 -1.99
CA ASP A 82 -17.06 10.96 -1.98
C ASP A 82 -17.55 10.58 -0.58
N ALA A 83 -16.75 9.85 0.21
CA ALA A 83 -17.06 9.55 1.60
C ALA A 83 -16.97 10.80 2.51
N GLY A 84 -16.23 11.83 2.09
CA GLY A 84 -16.11 13.10 2.81
C GLY A 84 -15.56 12.95 4.23
N ILE A 85 -16.08 13.75 5.17
CA ILE A 85 -15.66 13.77 6.58
C ILE A 85 -16.29 12.63 7.39
N ALA A 86 -17.33 11.97 6.86
CA ALA A 86 -18.12 11.00 7.63
C ALA A 86 -17.30 9.83 8.22
N PRO A 87 -16.34 9.20 7.52
CA PRO A 87 -15.49 8.16 8.11
C PRO A 87 -14.59 8.67 9.25
N LEU A 88 -14.09 9.90 9.13
CA LEU A 88 -13.30 10.53 10.18
C LEU A 88 -14.19 10.82 11.41
N ALA A 89 -15.35 11.44 11.20
CA ALA A 89 -16.32 11.71 12.25
C ALA A 89 -16.75 10.42 12.97
N ALA A 90 -17.09 9.36 12.22
CA ALA A 90 -17.49 8.07 12.77
C ALA A 90 -16.37 7.40 13.61
N ARG A 91 -15.10 7.60 13.25
CA ARG A 91 -13.97 7.14 14.06
C ARG A 91 -13.82 7.97 15.33
N THR A 92 -13.86 9.29 15.21
CA THR A 92 -13.67 10.22 16.33
C THR A 92 -14.81 10.10 17.36
N LEU A 93 -16.05 9.87 16.93
CA LEU A 93 -17.22 9.64 17.78
C LEU A 93 -17.09 8.40 18.69
N LYS A 94 -16.15 7.48 18.42
CA LYS A 94 -15.87 6.36 19.33
C LYS A 94 -15.16 6.78 20.63
N SER A 95 -14.57 7.97 20.63
CA SER A 95 -13.85 8.52 21.77
C SER A 95 -14.67 9.54 22.54
N VAL A 96 -15.80 10.00 22.00
CA VAL A 96 -16.56 11.14 22.53
C VAL A 96 -17.73 10.65 23.35
N PHE A 97 -17.84 11.16 24.57
CA PHE A 97 -18.86 10.82 25.55
C PHE A 97 -19.44 12.11 26.14
N THR A 98 -20.68 12.04 26.59
CA THR A 98 -21.32 13.10 27.36
C THR A 98 -20.91 12.94 28.82
N ILE A 99 -20.44 14.00 29.46
CA ILE A 99 -20.20 14.06 30.89
C ILE A 99 -21.39 14.77 31.51
N GLN A 100 -22.05 14.13 32.47
CA GLN A 100 -23.17 14.71 33.21
C GLN A 100 -22.87 14.71 34.70
N THR A 101 -23.02 15.87 35.35
CA THR A 101 -22.88 15.98 36.81
C THR A 101 -24.21 15.64 37.50
N PRO A 102 -24.19 15.33 38.81
CA PRO A 102 -25.40 15.01 39.58
C PRO A 102 -26.47 16.12 39.57
N ASP A 103 -26.04 17.37 39.48
CA ASP A 103 -26.89 18.57 39.39
C ASP A 103 -27.37 18.87 37.96
N GLY A 104 -27.05 18.00 37.00
CA GLY A 104 -27.61 18.03 35.65
C GLY A 104 -26.82 18.83 34.63
N TRP A 105 -25.63 19.34 34.96
CA TRP A 105 -24.77 19.99 33.98
C TRP A 105 -24.24 18.99 32.98
N LEU A 106 -24.10 19.44 31.73
CA LEU A 106 -23.70 18.63 30.60
C LEU A 106 -22.44 19.19 29.96
N GLY A 107 -21.54 18.30 29.57
CA GLY A 107 -20.37 18.62 28.78
C GLY A 107 -19.91 17.43 27.93
N ALA A 108 -18.82 17.61 27.21
CA ALA A 108 -18.19 16.54 26.45
C ALA A 108 -16.90 16.06 27.12
N GLY A 109 -16.64 14.77 27.04
CA GLY A 109 -15.40 14.14 27.47
C GLY A 109 -14.84 13.27 26.35
N PHE A 110 -13.52 13.17 26.30
CA PHE A 110 -12.80 12.42 25.28
C PHE A 110 -11.98 11.31 25.95
N ALA A 111 -12.17 10.06 25.50
CA ALA A 111 -11.31 8.95 25.89
C ALA A 111 -9.86 9.26 25.50
N ALA A 112 -9.00 9.33 26.52
CA ALA A 112 -7.65 9.83 26.41
C ALA A 112 -6.64 8.67 26.37
N TRP A 113 -6.75 7.73 27.31
CA TRP A 113 -5.98 6.49 27.31
C TRP A 113 -6.70 5.41 28.12
N ARG A 114 -6.13 4.21 28.08
CA ARG A 114 -6.54 3.08 28.92
C ARG A 114 -5.33 2.59 29.71
N GLN A 115 -5.53 2.28 30.98
CA GLN A 115 -4.48 1.79 31.88
C GLN A 115 -5.12 0.91 32.96
N ASP A 116 -4.48 -0.23 33.27
CA ASP A 116 -4.90 -1.14 34.35
C ASP A 116 -6.36 -1.61 34.28
N GLY A 117 -6.91 -1.71 33.07
CA GLY A 117 -8.30 -2.10 32.82
C GLY A 117 -9.31 -0.95 32.87
N ASP A 118 -8.89 0.25 33.27
CA ASP A 118 -9.71 1.46 33.31
C ASP A 118 -9.52 2.32 32.06
N THR A 119 -10.52 3.16 31.77
CA THR A 119 -10.49 4.18 30.72
C THR A 119 -10.48 5.56 31.35
N TYR A 120 -9.56 6.40 30.87
CA TYR A 120 -9.38 7.77 31.32
C TYR A 120 -9.93 8.74 30.30
N PHE A 121 -10.69 9.73 30.77
CA PHE A 121 -11.35 10.74 29.97
C PHE A 121 -10.82 12.13 30.33
N VAL A 122 -10.51 12.93 29.32
CA VAL A 122 -10.22 14.35 29.49
C VAL A 122 -11.48 15.15 29.17
N THR A 123 -11.82 16.08 30.05
CA THR A 123 -12.95 17.02 29.88
C THR A 123 -12.53 18.39 30.41
N ALA A 124 -13.42 19.38 30.27
CA ALA A 124 -13.17 20.71 30.82
C ALA A 124 -13.42 20.72 32.34
N ASN A 125 -12.61 21.48 33.08
CA ASN A 125 -12.78 21.59 34.54
C ASN A 125 -14.14 22.18 34.90
N HIS A 126 -14.61 23.20 34.18
CA HIS A 126 -15.91 23.82 34.44
C HIS A 126 -17.11 22.87 34.24
N VAL A 127 -16.93 21.77 33.49
CA VAL A 127 -17.99 20.74 33.35
C VAL A 127 -18.15 19.97 34.66
N VAL A 128 -17.05 19.71 35.37
CA VAL A 128 -17.03 18.90 36.61
C VAL A 128 -16.84 19.73 37.88
N SER A 129 -16.89 21.05 37.79
CA SER A 129 -16.73 21.96 38.93
C SER A 129 -17.93 21.91 39.87
N HIS A 130 -19.09 21.50 39.38
CA HIS A 130 -20.32 21.39 40.15
C HIS A 130 -20.43 20.07 40.95
N THR A 131 -19.47 19.16 40.79
CA THR A 131 -19.49 17.81 41.39
C THR A 131 -18.98 17.74 42.84
N ILE A 132 -19.18 18.81 43.62
CA ILE A 132 -18.45 19.12 44.86
C ILE A 132 -18.59 18.03 45.94
N GLU A 133 -19.72 17.34 46.02
CA GLU A 133 -19.99 16.43 47.15
C GLU A 133 -19.36 15.04 46.99
N ASN A 134 -19.38 14.46 45.80
CA ASN A 134 -19.04 13.05 45.62
C ASN A 134 -17.91 12.79 44.61
N ASN A 135 -17.42 13.81 43.88
CA ASN A 135 -16.44 13.63 42.80
C ASN A 135 -16.84 12.60 41.72
N TYR A 136 -18.12 12.24 41.61
CA TYR A 136 -18.61 11.30 40.60
C TYR A 136 -19.50 12.00 39.58
N VAL A 137 -19.28 11.66 38.32
CA VAL A 137 -20.08 12.08 37.17
C VAL A 137 -20.61 10.86 36.43
N ASP A 138 -21.71 11.03 35.71
CA ASP A 138 -22.12 10.05 34.72
C ASP A 138 -21.37 10.31 33.41
N VAL A 139 -20.70 9.29 32.90
CA VAL A 139 -20.16 9.26 31.55
C VAL A 139 -21.16 8.52 30.67
N LYS A 140 -21.73 9.19 29.68
CA LYS A 140 -22.83 8.68 28.85
C LYS A 140 -22.45 8.62 27.39
N ARG A 141 -22.98 7.61 26.71
CA ARG A 141 -22.93 7.47 25.26
C ARG A 141 -24.08 6.55 24.86
N LYS A 142 -24.53 6.66 23.61
CA LYS A 142 -25.67 5.91 23.10
C LYS A 142 -25.79 4.48 23.63
N GLY A 143 -26.83 4.26 24.43
CA GLY A 143 -27.18 2.97 24.99
C GLY A 143 -26.44 2.58 26.27
N GLY A 144 -25.71 3.50 26.92
CA GLY A 144 -25.05 3.22 28.19
C GLY A 144 -24.67 4.45 29.02
N SER A 145 -24.58 4.22 30.33
CA SER A 145 -24.13 5.19 31.32
C SER A 145 -23.16 4.48 32.25
N TRP A 146 -22.06 5.12 32.58
CA TRP A 146 -21.00 4.59 33.44
C TRP A 146 -20.66 5.62 34.51
N ALA A 147 -20.43 5.17 35.73
CA ALA A 147 -19.91 6.04 36.78
C ALA A 147 -18.45 6.41 36.47
N GLY A 148 -18.15 7.70 36.47
CA GLY A 148 -16.81 8.25 36.32
C GLY A 148 -16.38 8.99 37.58
N GLU A 149 -15.19 8.67 38.07
CA GLU A 149 -14.56 9.36 39.20
C GLU A 149 -13.68 10.50 38.71
N VAL A 150 -13.88 11.71 39.22
CA VAL A 150 -13.04 12.87 38.92
C VAL A 150 -11.75 12.76 39.73
N MET A 151 -10.66 12.37 39.05
CA MET A 151 -9.36 12.09 39.67
C MET A 151 -8.55 13.36 39.93
N VAL A 152 -8.54 14.27 38.95
CA VAL A 152 -7.70 15.48 38.96
C VAL A 152 -8.46 16.62 38.29
N ARG A 153 -8.26 17.83 38.81
CA ARG A 153 -8.77 19.08 38.24
C ARG A 153 -7.62 20.09 38.12
N ASP A 154 -7.59 20.79 37.01
CA ASP A 154 -6.70 21.90 36.71
C ASP A 154 -7.55 23.10 36.30
N SER A 155 -7.77 24.01 37.25
CA SER A 155 -8.57 25.21 37.03
C SER A 155 -7.84 26.27 36.21
N GLN A 156 -6.52 26.20 36.08
CA GLN A 156 -5.74 27.18 35.30
C GLN A 156 -5.84 26.89 33.81
N ASN A 157 -5.79 25.61 33.43
CA ASN A 157 -5.92 25.17 32.03
C ASN A 157 -7.34 24.74 31.65
N ASP A 158 -8.29 24.83 32.59
CA ASP A 158 -9.67 24.36 32.46
C ASP A 158 -9.76 22.88 32.04
N LEU A 159 -8.95 22.02 32.66
CA LEU A 159 -8.90 20.58 32.36
C LEU A 159 -9.28 19.74 33.58
N ALA A 160 -9.95 18.63 33.34
CA ALA A 160 -10.20 17.61 34.36
C ALA A 160 -10.02 16.21 33.79
N LEU A 161 -9.63 15.30 34.67
CA LEU A 161 -9.44 13.89 34.38
C LEU A 161 -10.50 13.06 35.09
N VAL A 162 -11.24 12.27 34.32
CA VAL A 162 -12.27 11.36 34.81
C VAL A 162 -11.86 9.92 34.53
N ARG A 163 -11.90 9.06 35.55
CA ARG A 163 -11.63 7.62 35.43
C ARG A 163 -12.94 6.85 35.39
N VAL A 164 -13.07 5.96 34.42
CA VAL A 164 -14.18 5.00 34.33
C VAL A 164 -13.60 3.59 34.35
N SER A 165 -14.15 2.73 35.19
CA SER A 165 -13.70 1.34 35.24
C SER A 165 -14.11 0.57 33.98
N GLY A 166 -13.19 -0.24 33.45
CA GLY A 166 -13.41 -0.99 32.22
C GLY A 166 -13.26 -0.15 30.95
N SER A 167 -13.90 -0.61 29.87
CA SER A 167 -13.85 0.00 28.53
C SER A 167 -15.27 0.34 28.05
N PRO A 168 -15.85 1.49 28.48
CA PRO A 168 -17.24 1.83 28.22
C PRO A 168 -17.52 1.90 26.71
N ALA A 169 -18.50 1.12 26.23
CA ALA A 169 -18.90 1.04 24.82
C ALA A 169 -17.74 0.92 23.79
N GLY A 170 -16.66 0.22 24.15
CA GLY A 170 -15.49 0.09 23.29
C GLY A 170 -14.78 1.42 23.02
N ALA A 171 -14.76 2.33 24.01
CA ALA A 171 -14.09 3.62 23.94
C ALA A 171 -12.68 3.48 23.33
N ALA A 172 -12.46 4.21 22.24
CA ALA A 172 -11.21 4.18 21.50
C ALA A 172 -10.48 5.52 21.69
N PRO A 173 -9.32 5.55 22.37
CA PRO A 173 -8.55 6.77 22.56
C PRO A 173 -8.20 7.47 21.25
N LEU A 174 -8.36 8.80 21.22
CA LEU A 174 -8.11 9.63 20.03
C LEU A 174 -6.63 9.96 19.80
N TRP A 175 -5.86 10.16 20.88
CA TRP A 175 -4.50 10.66 20.83
C TRP A 175 -3.52 9.65 21.43
N GLN A 176 -2.96 8.77 20.61
CA GLN A 176 -1.85 7.90 21.06
C GLN A 176 -0.50 8.34 20.49
N ASP A 177 -0.52 8.95 19.32
CA ASP A 177 0.65 9.59 18.73
C ASP A 177 0.33 11.06 18.48
N VAL A 178 0.69 11.93 19.42
CA VAL A 178 0.82 13.36 19.14
C VAL A 178 2.03 13.48 18.23
N HIS A 179 1.85 13.26 16.93
CA HIS A 179 2.82 13.74 15.97
C HIS A 179 2.80 15.25 16.11
N ALA A 180 3.79 15.78 16.83
CA ALA A 180 4.12 17.20 16.92
C ALA A 180 4.59 17.75 15.55
N GLY A 181 3.90 17.36 14.48
CA GLY A 181 3.94 18.04 13.22
C GLY A 181 3.51 19.48 13.42
N ALA A 182 3.95 20.31 12.48
CA ALA A 182 3.81 21.77 12.53
C ALA A 182 2.44 22.18 13.11
N PRO A 183 2.43 23.16 14.04
CA PRO A 183 1.20 23.61 14.68
C PRO A 183 0.17 24.05 13.64
N PRO A 184 -1.14 23.92 13.96
CA PRO A 184 -2.21 24.34 13.07
C PRO A 184 -2.05 25.82 12.69
N ARG A 185 -2.34 26.15 11.44
CA ARG A 185 -2.21 27.50 10.87
C ARG A 185 -3.59 28.12 10.63
N PRO A 186 -3.70 29.45 10.63
CA PRO A 186 -4.92 30.11 10.17
C PRO A 186 -5.31 29.63 8.77
N GLY A 187 -6.57 29.20 8.61
CA GLY A 187 -7.09 28.63 7.37
C GLY A 187 -7.15 27.10 7.32
N ASP A 188 -6.54 26.40 8.29
CA ASP A 188 -6.71 24.96 8.42
C ASP A 188 -8.16 24.60 8.77
N GLN A 189 -8.67 23.53 8.14
CA GLN A 189 -10.01 23.03 8.42
C GLN A 189 -10.01 22.23 9.72
N LEU A 190 -10.98 22.51 10.59
CA LEU A 190 -11.17 21.83 11.87
C LEU A 190 -12.51 21.12 11.91
N LEU A 191 -12.53 19.96 12.57
CA LEU A 191 -13.75 19.21 12.84
C LEU A 191 -14.01 19.25 14.35
N LEU A 192 -15.09 19.94 14.74
CA LEU A 192 -15.52 20.01 16.14
C LEU A 192 -16.49 18.87 16.41
N ILE A 193 -16.20 18.09 17.46
CA ILE A 193 -17.03 16.96 17.88
C ILE A 193 -17.23 17.05 19.39
N GLY A 194 -18.47 16.86 19.83
CA GLY A 194 -18.89 16.85 21.22
C GLY A 194 -20.32 16.32 21.33
N SER A 195 -20.95 16.51 22.49
CA SER A 195 -22.37 16.22 22.72
C SER A 195 -23.11 17.51 23.09
N PRO A 196 -23.45 18.35 22.08
CA PRO A 196 -24.21 19.56 22.37
C PRO A 196 -25.59 19.19 22.92
N TYR A 197 -25.99 19.83 24.03
CA TYR A 197 -27.26 19.62 24.72
C TYR A 197 -27.50 18.18 25.24
N GLY A 198 -26.46 17.36 25.36
CA GLY A 198 -26.62 15.95 25.72
C GLY A 198 -27.35 15.12 24.66
N LEU A 199 -27.50 15.65 23.45
CA LEU A 199 -27.96 14.87 22.30
C LEU A 199 -26.83 13.89 21.96
N GLU A 200 -27.11 12.61 22.11
CA GLU A 200 -26.14 11.55 21.88
C GLU A 200 -25.68 11.54 20.42
N GLY A 201 -24.36 11.45 20.21
CA GLY A 201 -23.75 11.20 18.90
C GLY A 201 -23.64 9.71 18.56
#